data_AF-A0ABD3PTM4-F1
#
_entry.id   AF-A0ABD3PTM4-F1
#
_cell.length_a   1.000
_cell.length_b   1.000
_cell.length_c   1.000
_cell.angle_alpha   90.00
_cell.angle_beta   90.00
_cell.angle_gamma   90.00
#
_symmetry.space_group_name_H-M   'P 1'
#
loop_
_entity.id
_entity.type
_entity.pdbx_description
1 polymer ?
#
loop_
_entity_poly.entity_id
_entity_poly.type
_entity_poly.pdbx_seq_one_letter_code
_entity_poly.pdbx_strand_id
1 'polypeptide(L)'
;MKTVPLVLSMFLWGSTRASPSNLRMGGRKVSDREEHYPPKPVPTVESFLGLFDAPETVLLSQVTFPGGICPVLPTDPASDGWSLPMAPNDDLSSSQISIPFVFDLFGALFNTLFINNNGNLSFGSPFGAYTSTGFPVSGYPMVAAFWADVDTRNGLGQVWMKQISSNVLAVAWDQVGYYAVQGDKLNTFMIMISDGNDSSMGVGNSVCFCYEDMQWTTGSASGGVGGFGGTPATVGANKGDGMAYYALGRYDAPGDGIQGIDLLDGQTICFTTSNTNQPPVAVGVPQDNSFDLQCDGFITDHIITFSGPEGDQLVDLEVTTTGDISDLVLNIDDSKQTASLTINWTPSLPGTVQLIITATDNGIHGTGTDPKTTELGLNLNYPGPCNSPPIALCQDIKIEATSACQASLSEQELISLIDAGSYDSDGDAITMSAAYDSPFDIGNQVVLLTVTDIYDATDSCESTITVIDNEVPTVDCGDVGVIAPCQVPVKLNFGPMSKANGCPVDIEVIHKKCIFCNGAGKETSRDCVIDGSTIIDSGGVQDHISWAVIATNVHIGESTQLSTEEVCTVCVQNPSADFDPGCSGNGAVTKKNGQKYACEASCPQCELHCSSS
;
A
#
# COMPACT_ATOMS: atom_id res chain seq x y z
N MET A 1 54.79 -10.50 -18.75
CA MET A 1 56.02 -11.15 -18.25
C MET A 1 56.42 -10.54 -16.90
N LYS A 2 56.21 -11.28 -15.80
CA LYS A 2 57.13 -11.43 -14.65
C LYS A 2 56.41 -12.20 -13.52
N THR A 3 56.64 -13.51 -13.55
CA THR A 3 56.94 -14.43 -12.43
C THR A 3 56.18 -14.35 -11.10
N VAL A 4 55.48 -15.48 -10.86
CA VAL A 4 54.97 -16.08 -9.61
C VAL A 4 56.11 -16.50 -8.67
N PRO A 5 55.85 -16.72 -7.36
CA PRO A 5 56.00 -18.10 -6.87
C PRO A 5 54.86 -18.58 -5.93
N LEU A 6 54.67 -19.91 -5.96
CA LEU A 6 53.81 -20.80 -5.16
C LEU A 6 53.95 -20.60 -3.64
N VAL A 7 52.88 -20.93 -2.87
CA VAL A 7 52.93 -21.95 -1.81
C VAL A 7 51.60 -22.74 -1.70
N LEU A 8 51.76 -24.06 -1.67
CA LEU A 8 50.83 -25.16 -1.49
C LEU A 8 50.48 -25.35 0.00
N SER A 9 49.24 -25.67 0.36
CA SER A 9 48.94 -26.38 1.62
C SER A 9 47.75 -27.33 1.49
N MET A 10 48.06 -28.62 1.61
CA MET A 10 47.15 -29.72 1.89
C MET A 10 46.78 -29.71 3.38
N PHE A 11 45.51 -29.98 3.70
CA PHE A 11 45.16 -30.72 4.91
C PHE A 11 44.02 -31.70 4.62
N LEU A 12 44.16 -32.88 5.21
CA LEU A 12 43.38 -34.10 5.05
C LEU A 12 42.72 -34.44 6.39
N TRP A 13 41.72 -35.33 6.35
CA TRP A 13 40.92 -35.96 7.42
C TRP A 13 39.61 -35.24 7.77
N GLY A 14 38.46 -35.91 7.96
CA GLY A 14 38.16 -37.33 7.91
C GLY A 14 36.73 -37.59 8.40
N SER A 15 36.07 -38.58 7.76
CA SER A 15 35.05 -39.51 8.27
C SER A 15 34.01 -39.04 9.32
N THR A 16 32.72 -39.22 9.04
CA THR A 16 31.91 -40.30 9.67
C THR A 16 30.49 -40.42 9.07
N ARG A 17 30.03 -41.68 8.97
CA ARG A 17 28.68 -42.12 8.56
C ARG A 17 27.60 -41.73 9.58
N ALA A 18 26.37 -41.50 9.12
CA ALA A 18 25.15 -42.15 9.65
C ALA A 18 23.90 -41.87 8.78
N SER A 19 23.27 -42.93 8.31
CA SER A 19 21.81 -43.08 8.05
C SER A 19 21.34 -44.09 9.12
N PRO A 20 20.06 -44.19 9.58
CA PRO A 20 18.79 -44.20 8.83
C PRO A 20 17.68 -43.36 9.54
N SER A 21 16.41 -43.25 9.19
CA SER A 21 15.39 -44.30 8.96
C SER A 21 14.00 -43.68 8.67
N ASN A 22 13.21 -44.44 7.91
CA ASN A 22 11.78 -44.30 7.63
C ASN A 22 10.89 -44.06 8.87
N LEU A 23 9.81 -43.31 8.69
CA LEU A 23 8.55 -43.51 9.42
C LEU A 23 7.35 -43.18 8.52
N ARG A 24 6.37 -44.09 8.55
CA ARG A 24 5.19 -44.18 7.69
C ARG A 24 3.94 -43.94 8.55
N MET A 25 2.91 -43.39 7.89
CA MET A 25 1.46 -43.46 8.21
C MET A 25 0.87 -42.54 9.28
N GLY A 26 -0.26 -41.91 8.89
CA GLY A 26 -1.30 -41.49 9.83
C GLY A 26 -2.21 -40.40 9.25
N GLY A 27 -3.24 -40.78 8.50
CA GLY A 27 -4.25 -39.86 7.99
C GLY A 27 -5.11 -39.23 9.10
N ARG A 28 -5.69 -38.06 8.81
CA ARG A 28 -6.82 -37.53 9.56
C ARG A 28 -7.76 -36.71 8.67
N LYS A 29 -9.04 -36.97 8.87
CA LYS A 29 -10.23 -36.37 8.28
C LYS A 29 -10.19 -34.84 8.34
N VAL A 30 -10.55 -34.18 7.24
CA VAL A 30 -11.03 -32.80 7.26
C VAL A 30 -12.56 -32.86 7.28
N SER A 31 -13.15 -32.29 8.33
CA SER A 31 -14.59 -32.10 8.47
C SER A 31 -14.98 -30.72 7.95
N ASP A 32 -16.09 -30.69 7.23
CA ASP A 32 -16.77 -29.51 6.72
C ASP A 32 -16.98 -28.42 7.78
N ARG A 33 -16.69 -27.17 7.39
CA ARG A 33 -17.35 -25.96 7.90
C ARG A 33 -17.62 -25.05 6.72
N GLU A 34 -18.89 -24.95 6.34
CA GLU A 34 -19.42 -23.84 5.55
C GLU A 34 -19.35 -22.57 6.39
N GLU A 35 -18.75 -21.51 5.85
CA GLU A 35 -19.01 -20.13 6.28
C GLU A 35 -19.60 -19.35 5.11
N HIS A 36 -20.87 -19.00 5.28
CA HIS A 36 -21.67 -18.09 4.48
C HIS A 36 -21.12 -16.65 4.58
N TYR A 37 -20.81 -16.02 3.45
CA TYR A 37 -20.68 -14.56 3.36
C TYR A 37 -21.89 -13.96 2.61
N PRO A 38 -22.58 -12.94 3.17
CA PRO A 38 -23.69 -12.28 2.48
C PRO A 38 -23.21 -11.27 1.42
N PRO A 39 -24.01 -11.01 0.37
CA PRO A 39 -23.66 -10.05 -0.69
C PRO A 39 -23.81 -8.60 -0.21
N LYS A 40 -22.82 -7.75 -0.50
CA LYS A 40 -22.87 -6.30 -0.25
C LYS A 40 -23.66 -5.55 -1.34
N PRO A 41 -24.29 -4.40 -1.04
CA PRO A 41 -25.23 -3.71 -1.93
C PRO A 41 -24.54 -2.84 -2.98
N VAL A 42 -25.16 -2.76 -4.16
CA VAL A 42 -24.83 -1.85 -5.27
C VAL A 42 -25.39 -0.44 -4.99
N PRO A 43 -24.61 0.65 -5.06
CA PRO A 43 -25.14 2.00 -5.08
C PRO A 43 -25.43 2.44 -6.52
N THR A 44 -26.69 2.77 -6.78
CA THR A 44 -27.14 3.54 -7.95
C THR A 44 -26.87 5.03 -7.72
N VAL A 45 -26.16 5.69 -8.64
CA VAL A 45 -26.01 7.15 -8.64
C VAL A 45 -26.70 7.72 -9.87
N GLU A 46 -27.83 8.41 -9.65
CA GLU A 46 -28.38 9.37 -10.61
C GLU A 46 -27.94 10.80 -10.25
N SER A 47 -27.50 11.51 -11.29
CA SER A 47 -27.59 12.96 -11.50
C SER A 47 -26.77 13.90 -10.62
N PHE A 48 -25.67 14.41 -11.19
CA PHE A 48 -25.34 15.84 -11.12
C PHE A 48 -24.77 16.27 -12.48
N LEU A 49 -25.56 17.04 -13.23
CA LEU A 49 -25.14 17.72 -14.46
C LEU A 49 -24.47 19.04 -14.07
N GLY A 50 -23.24 19.26 -14.52
CA GLY A 50 -22.53 20.53 -14.41
C GLY A 50 -21.44 20.60 -15.47
N LEU A 51 -21.70 21.38 -16.51
CA LEU A 51 -20.85 21.60 -17.69
C LEU A 51 -19.41 21.98 -17.32
N PHE A 52 -18.45 21.21 -17.83
CA PHE A 52 -17.23 21.74 -18.42
C PHE A 52 -17.04 21.01 -19.75
N ASP A 53 -17.08 21.75 -20.86
CA ASP A 53 -16.68 21.27 -22.18
C ASP A 53 -15.20 20.85 -22.10
N ALA A 54 -14.96 19.54 -21.98
CA ALA A 54 -13.66 18.98 -22.32
C ALA A 54 -13.52 19.07 -23.85
N PRO A 55 -12.38 19.54 -24.37
CA PRO A 55 -12.15 19.53 -25.82
C PRO A 55 -12.31 18.09 -26.30
N GLU A 56 -13.07 17.92 -27.38
CA GLU A 56 -13.32 16.64 -28.04
C GLU A 56 -12.06 15.78 -28.01
N THR A 57 -12.05 14.77 -27.12
CA THR A 57 -11.10 13.68 -27.21
C THR A 57 -11.31 13.08 -28.59
N VAL A 58 -10.34 13.28 -29.47
CA VAL A 58 -10.17 12.48 -30.66
C VAL A 58 -10.21 11.04 -30.17
N LEU A 59 -11.32 10.35 -30.45
CA LEU A 59 -11.37 8.91 -30.38
C LEU A 59 -10.29 8.44 -31.35
N LEU A 60 -9.12 8.05 -30.81
CA LEU A 60 -8.14 7.23 -31.51
C LEU A 60 -8.77 5.84 -31.69
N SER A 61 -9.84 5.78 -32.47
CA SER A 61 -10.29 4.58 -33.11
C SER A 61 -9.25 4.24 -34.17
N GLN A 62 -8.35 3.32 -33.81
CA GLN A 62 -7.31 2.63 -34.59
C GLN A 62 -5.88 2.81 -34.04
N VAL A 63 -5.66 2.40 -32.78
CA VAL A 63 -4.35 1.82 -32.43
C VAL A 63 -4.59 0.40 -31.97
N THR A 64 -4.78 -0.50 -32.93
CA THR A 64 -4.73 -1.94 -32.66
C THR A 64 -3.38 -2.42 -33.15
N PHE A 65 -2.55 -2.96 -32.26
CA PHE A 65 -1.95 -4.25 -32.59
C PHE A 65 -3.07 -5.27 -32.41
N PRO A 66 -3.68 -5.81 -33.48
CA PRO A 66 -4.47 -7.02 -33.33
C PRO A 66 -3.45 -8.15 -33.23
N GLY A 67 -2.70 -8.19 -32.12
CA GLY A 67 -1.97 -9.39 -31.74
C GLY A 67 -3.04 -10.44 -31.55
N GLY A 68 -3.14 -11.38 -32.48
CA GLY A 68 -3.93 -12.57 -32.24
C GLY A 68 -3.57 -13.15 -30.86
N ILE A 69 -4.54 -13.69 -30.15
CA ILE A 69 -4.23 -14.31 -28.85
C ILE A 69 -3.53 -15.63 -29.17
N CYS A 70 -2.21 -15.67 -28.96
CA CYS A 70 -1.47 -16.90 -29.02
C CYS A 70 -2.05 -17.88 -27.98
N PRO A 71 -2.40 -19.11 -28.37
CA PRO A 71 -2.84 -20.10 -27.39
C PRO A 71 -1.66 -20.40 -26.46
N VAL A 72 -1.88 -20.36 -25.15
CA VAL A 72 -0.89 -20.82 -24.19
C VAL A 72 -0.72 -22.33 -24.36
N LEU A 73 0.52 -22.81 -24.45
CA LEU A 73 0.73 -24.26 -24.48
C LEU A 73 0.34 -24.84 -23.10
N PRO A 74 -0.61 -25.79 -23.03
CA PRO A 74 -1.02 -26.32 -21.75
C PRO A 74 0.07 -27.23 -21.19
N THR A 75 0.09 -27.38 -19.86
CA THR A 75 1.07 -28.25 -19.16
C THR A 75 1.07 -29.72 -19.63
N ASP A 76 -0.02 -30.20 -20.22
CA ASP A 76 -0.11 -31.49 -20.90
C ASP A 76 -0.79 -31.31 -22.27
N PRO A 77 -0.02 -30.99 -23.33
CA PRO A 77 -0.55 -30.75 -24.68
C PRO A 77 -1.34 -31.93 -25.24
N ALA A 78 -0.90 -33.16 -24.97
CA ALA A 78 -1.56 -34.36 -25.46
C ALA A 78 -2.99 -34.50 -24.90
N SER A 79 -3.19 -34.14 -23.62
CA SER A 79 -4.51 -34.19 -22.99
C SER A 79 -5.48 -33.10 -23.50
N ASP A 80 -4.94 -32.00 -24.06
CA ASP A 80 -5.71 -30.87 -24.59
C ASP A 80 -5.87 -30.95 -26.13
N GLY A 81 -5.69 -32.12 -26.72
CA GLY A 81 -5.93 -32.34 -28.15
C GLY A 81 -4.84 -31.82 -29.08
N TRP A 82 -3.66 -31.49 -28.55
CA TRP A 82 -2.46 -31.36 -29.38
C TRP A 82 -1.96 -32.76 -29.77
N SER A 83 -1.34 -32.85 -30.94
CA SER A 83 -0.79 -34.09 -31.46
C SER A 83 0.65 -33.91 -31.92
N LEU A 84 1.43 -35.00 -31.87
CA LEU A 84 2.80 -35.01 -32.37
C LEU A 84 2.79 -35.23 -33.89
N PRO A 85 3.25 -34.27 -34.71
CA PRO A 85 3.34 -34.44 -36.16
C PRO A 85 4.51 -35.33 -36.58
N MET A 86 5.50 -35.51 -35.69
CA MET A 86 6.68 -36.32 -35.89
C MET A 86 7.23 -36.84 -34.55
N ALA A 87 8.04 -37.89 -34.58
CA ALA A 87 8.78 -38.34 -33.41
C ALA A 87 10.00 -37.41 -33.16
N PRO A 88 10.52 -37.34 -31.92
CA PRO A 88 11.72 -36.56 -31.63
C PRO A 88 12.90 -36.93 -32.53
N ASN A 89 13.59 -35.91 -33.07
CA ASN A 89 14.61 -36.04 -34.10
C ASN A 89 15.52 -34.79 -34.17
N ASP A 90 16.29 -34.67 -35.25
CA ASP A 90 17.30 -33.62 -35.48
C ASP A 90 16.93 -32.80 -36.74
N ASP A 91 16.91 -33.45 -37.91
CA ASP A 91 16.74 -32.77 -39.19
C ASP A 91 15.56 -33.28 -40.02
N LEU A 92 14.66 -34.05 -39.42
CA LEU A 92 13.53 -34.63 -40.13
C LEU A 92 12.31 -33.68 -40.13
N SER A 93 11.39 -33.99 -41.03
CA SER A 93 10.08 -33.36 -41.11
C SER A 93 8.99 -34.39 -40.87
N SER A 94 7.79 -33.90 -40.59
CA SER A 94 6.56 -34.69 -40.61
C SER A 94 6.31 -35.31 -42.00
N SER A 95 5.37 -36.23 -42.09
CA SER A 95 4.71 -36.50 -43.37
C SER A 95 3.98 -35.24 -43.87
N GLN A 96 3.57 -35.23 -45.14
CA GLN A 96 2.73 -34.16 -45.68
C GLN A 96 1.40 -34.09 -44.90
N ILE A 97 1.05 -32.90 -44.44
CA ILE A 97 -0.17 -32.61 -43.69
C ILE A 97 -1.11 -31.82 -44.61
N SER A 98 -2.39 -32.23 -44.67
CA SER A 98 -3.44 -31.44 -45.34
C SER A 98 -4.11 -30.52 -44.35
N ILE A 99 -4.25 -29.24 -44.71
CA ILE A 99 -4.97 -28.24 -43.94
C ILE A 99 -6.35 -27.97 -44.57
N PRO A 100 -7.40 -27.67 -43.78
CA PRO A 100 -8.77 -27.51 -44.26
C PRO A 100 -9.06 -26.15 -44.93
N PHE A 101 -8.04 -25.31 -45.09
CA PHE A 101 -8.10 -23.99 -45.71
C PHE A 101 -6.97 -23.81 -46.73
N VAL A 102 -7.03 -22.72 -47.49
CA VAL A 102 -5.97 -22.34 -48.44
C VAL A 102 -5.10 -21.28 -47.79
N PHE A 103 -3.83 -21.60 -47.58
CA PHE A 103 -2.80 -20.66 -47.15
C PHE A 103 -2.19 -19.98 -48.37
N ASP A 104 -2.13 -18.65 -48.36
CA ASP A 104 -1.55 -17.84 -49.43
C ASP A 104 -0.19 -17.29 -49.01
N LEU A 105 0.87 -17.83 -49.60
CA LEU A 105 2.25 -17.42 -49.37
C LEU A 105 2.72 -16.59 -50.57
N PHE A 106 2.51 -15.27 -50.51
CA PHE A 106 2.92 -14.30 -51.53
C PHE A 106 2.36 -14.64 -52.93
N GLY A 107 1.08 -15.00 -52.98
CA GLY A 107 0.35 -15.42 -54.18
C GLY A 107 0.46 -16.90 -54.51
N ALA A 108 1.32 -17.65 -53.81
CA ALA A 108 1.42 -19.10 -53.95
C ALA A 108 0.45 -19.81 -52.99
N LEU A 109 -0.54 -20.50 -53.55
CA LEU A 109 -1.62 -21.12 -52.79
C LEU A 109 -1.29 -22.54 -52.38
N PHE A 110 -1.40 -22.83 -51.09
CA PHE A 110 -1.13 -24.13 -50.50
C PHE A 110 -2.28 -24.62 -49.64
N ASN A 111 -2.57 -25.92 -49.72
CA ASN A 111 -3.48 -26.63 -48.81
C ASN A 111 -2.79 -27.83 -48.13
N THR A 112 -1.47 -27.91 -48.28
CA THR A 112 -0.63 -28.90 -47.63
C THR A 112 0.70 -28.29 -47.21
N LEU A 113 1.29 -28.84 -46.15
CA LEU A 113 2.58 -28.41 -45.62
C LEU A 113 3.34 -29.57 -44.98
N PHE A 114 4.58 -29.31 -44.62
CA PHE A 114 5.40 -30.15 -43.76
C PHE A 114 5.82 -29.33 -42.54
N ILE A 115 5.76 -29.94 -41.36
CA ILE A 115 6.36 -29.36 -40.16
C ILE A 115 7.79 -29.88 -40.11
N ASN A 116 8.78 -29.00 -39.96
CA ASN A 116 10.18 -29.36 -39.86
C ASN A 116 10.71 -29.16 -38.44
N ASN A 117 11.56 -30.07 -37.97
CA ASN A 117 12.13 -30.01 -36.61
C ASN A 117 12.90 -28.70 -36.35
N ASN A 118 13.58 -28.16 -37.36
CA ASN A 118 14.35 -26.92 -37.35
C ASN A 118 13.48 -25.64 -37.45
N GLY A 119 12.32 -25.65 -36.76
CA GLY A 119 11.52 -24.47 -36.45
C GLY A 119 10.81 -23.75 -37.61
N ASN A 120 10.49 -24.50 -38.68
CA ASN A 120 9.79 -23.96 -39.85
C ASN A 120 8.67 -24.87 -40.38
N LEU A 121 7.72 -24.26 -41.07
CA LEU A 121 6.73 -24.90 -41.93
C LEU A 121 7.19 -24.76 -43.38
N SER A 122 7.32 -25.86 -44.11
CA SER A 122 7.70 -25.84 -45.53
C SER A 122 6.55 -26.28 -46.43
N PHE A 123 6.49 -25.74 -47.64
CA PHE A 123 5.41 -26.00 -48.59
C PHE A 123 5.92 -26.65 -49.87
N GLY A 124 5.16 -27.62 -50.39
CA GLY A 124 5.53 -28.39 -51.59
C GLY A 124 6.49 -29.56 -51.33
N SER A 125 7.53 -29.36 -50.51
CA SER A 125 8.48 -30.41 -50.13
C SER A 125 8.94 -30.25 -48.66
N PRO A 126 9.35 -31.35 -47.99
CA PRO A 126 10.02 -31.24 -46.70
C PRO A 126 11.33 -30.47 -46.87
N PHE A 127 11.68 -29.68 -45.86
CA PHE A 127 12.92 -28.93 -45.78
C PHE A 127 13.71 -29.46 -44.58
N GLY A 128 15.04 -29.56 -44.67
CA GLY A 128 15.86 -30.16 -43.61
C GLY A 128 17.23 -29.50 -43.43
N ALA A 129 17.42 -28.30 -43.99
CA ALA A 129 18.65 -27.56 -43.72
C ALA A 129 18.58 -27.02 -42.28
N TYR A 130 19.61 -27.27 -41.49
CA TYR A 130 19.72 -26.82 -40.09
C TYR A 130 20.52 -25.52 -39.96
N THR A 131 21.51 -25.31 -40.84
CA THR A 131 22.24 -24.05 -40.90
C THR A 131 21.44 -23.05 -41.73
N SER A 132 20.90 -22.05 -41.04
CA SER A 132 20.06 -21.02 -41.62
C SER A 132 20.82 -20.01 -42.46
N THR A 133 20.08 -19.34 -43.35
CA THR A 133 20.53 -18.18 -44.10
C THR A 133 19.49 -17.07 -44.02
N GLY A 134 19.86 -15.83 -44.30
CA GLY A 134 18.89 -14.73 -44.39
C GLY A 134 17.94 -14.91 -45.58
N PHE A 135 16.69 -14.48 -45.42
CA PHE A 135 15.76 -14.37 -46.54
C PHE A 135 16.11 -13.16 -47.42
N PRO A 136 15.85 -13.23 -48.75
CA PRO A 136 15.15 -14.32 -49.45
C PRO A 136 16.05 -15.50 -49.80
N VAL A 137 15.46 -16.70 -49.90
CA VAL A 137 16.13 -17.91 -50.40
C VAL A 137 15.35 -18.55 -51.55
N SER A 138 16.05 -19.05 -52.57
CA SER A 138 15.42 -19.73 -53.71
C SER A 138 15.16 -21.22 -53.43
N GLY A 139 14.04 -21.73 -53.93
CA GLY A 139 13.70 -23.16 -53.95
C GLY A 139 12.90 -23.65 -52.74
N TYR A 140 12.74 -22.84 -51.69
CA TYR A 140 12.16 -23.30 -50.42
C TYR A 140 11.09 -22.34 -49.91
N PRO A 141 9.81 -22.54 -50.30
CA PRO A 141 8.70 -21.81 -49.71
C PRO A 141 8.54 -22.25 -48.25
N MET A 142 8.64 -21.31 -47.32
CA MET A 142 8.54 -21.61 -45.89
C MET A 142 8.04 -20.43 -45.04
N VAL A 143 7.55 -20.76 -43.85
CA VAL A 143 7.29 -19.82 -42.74
C VAL A 143 8.11 -20.33 -41.55
N ALA A 144 8.95 -19.47 -40.97
CA ALA A 144 9.88 -19.83 -39.90
C ALA A 144 9.77 -18.83 -38.75
N ALA A 145 9.20 -19.28 -37.62
CA ALA A 145 9.31 -18.53 -36.35
C ALA A 145 10.76 -18.57 -35.83
N PHE A 146 11.48 -19.65 -36.10
CA PHE A 146 12.86 -19.78 -35.65
C PHE A 146 13.60 -20.86 -36.46
N TRP A 147 14.23 -20.48 -37.57
CA TRP A 147 15.03 -21.42 -38.35
C TRP A 147 16.45 -21.54 -37.79
N ALA A 148 16.71 -22.64 -37.08
CA ALA A 148 18.01 -23.02 -36.55
C ALA A 148 18.09 -24.55 -36.32
N ASP A 149 19.26 -25.02 -35.92
CA ASP A 149 19.63 -26.43 -35.72
C ASP A 149 19.05 -27.00 -34.39
N VAL A 150 17.74 -27.25 -34.41
CA VAL A 150 16.94 -27.74 -33.28
C VAL A 150 17.17 -29.24 -33.09
N ASP A 151 17.29 -29.68 -31.83
CA ASP A 151 17.45 -31.09 -31.51
C ASP A 151 16.50 -31.51 -30.41
N THR A 152 15.53 -32.37 -30.76
CA THR A 152 14.51 -32.88 -29.82
C THR A 152 14.86 -34.25 -29.25
N ARG A 153 16.01 -34.84 -29.62
CA ARG A 153 16.41 -36.18 -29.17
C ARG A 153 16.67 -36.21 -27.68
N ASN A 154 16.63 -37.41 -27.09
CA ASN A 154 16.88 -37.66 -25.67
C ASN A 154 16.02 -36.83 -24.70
N GLY A 155 14.83 -36.43 -25.11
CA GLY A 155 13.86 -35.75 -24.25
C GLY A 155 14.01 -34.22 -24.21
N LEU A 156 14.68 -33.63 -25.21
CA LEU A 156 14.87 -32.19 -25.34
C LEU A 156 13.69 -31.51 -26.03
N GLY A 157 12.53 -31.56 -25.37
CA GLY A 157 11.32 -30.94 -25.88
C GLY A 157 10.64 -31.72 -27.01
N GLN A 158 9.53 -31.17 -27.51
CA GLN A 158 8.69 -31.79 -28.53
C GLN A 158 8.10 -30.75 -29.48
N VAL A 159 7.73 -31.20 -30.67
CA VAL A 159 6.96 -30.40 -31.63
C VAL A 159 5.51 -30.84 -31.58
N TRP A 160 4.59 -29.90 -31.38
CA TRP A 160 3.16 -30.12 -31.25
C TRP A 160 2.41 -29.44 -32.38
N MET A 161 1.30 -30.04 -32.82
CA MET A 161 0.36 -29.39 -33.73
C MET A 161 -1.07 -29.50 -33.22
N LYS A 162 -1.86 -28.45 -33.45
CA LYS A 162 -3.30 -28.42 -33.17
C LYS A 162 -4.03 -27.59 -34.21
N GLN A 163 -5.08 -28.17 -34.77
CA GLN A 163 -6.04 -27.43 -35.59
C GLN A 163 -6.97 -26.66 -34.63
N ILE A 164 -6.76 -25.35 -34.51
CA ILE A 164 -7.46 -24.49 -33.55
C ILE A 164 -8.89 -24.22 -34.01
N SER A 165 -9.08 -23.92 -35.30
CA SER A 165 -10.37 -23.69 -35.94
C SER A 165 -10.38 -24.32 -37.34
N SER A 166 -11.46 -24.17 -38.13
CA SER A 166 -11.45 -24.62 -39.54
C SER A 166 -10.44 -23.85 -40.39
N ASN A 167 -9.93 -22.73 -39.90
CA ASN A 167 -9.11 -21.78 -40.64
C ASN A 167 -7.75 -21.53 -39.99
N VAL A 168 -7.45 -22.10 -38.82
CA VAL A 168 -6.20 -21.84 -38.08
C VAL A 168 -5.52 -23.16 -37.69
N LEU A 169 -4.26 -23.31 -38.11
CA LEU A 169 -3.36 -24.34 -37.61
C LEU A 169 -2.30 -23.69 -36.72
N ALA A 170 -2.10 -24.23 -35.52
CA ALA A 170 -1.00 -23.89 -34.63
C ALA A 170 0.03 -25.02 -34.56
N VAL A 171 1.30 -24.66 -34.58
CA VAL A 171 2.44 -25.57 -34.46
C VAL A 171 3.44 -24.97 -33.47
N ALA A 172 3.78 -25.72 -32.43
CA ALA A 172 4.66 -25.25 -31.36
C ALA A 172 5.87 -26.15 -31.20
N TRP A 173 7.02 -25.54 -30.98
CA TRP A 173 8.25 -26.16 -30.53
C TRP A 173 8.35 -25.85 -29.04
N ASP A 174 8.09 -26.86 -28.21
CA ASP A 174 7.98 -26.74 -26.77
C ASP A 174 9.27 -27.22 -26.11
N GLN A 175 9.97 -26.28 -25.45
CA GLN A 175 11.19 -26.53 -24.69
C GLN A 175 12.24 -27.30 -25.50
N VAL A 176 12.46 -26.88 -26.74
CA VAL A 176 13.37 -27.58 -27.65
C VAL A 176 14.82 -27.19 -27.43
N GLY A 177 15.69 -28.20 -27.41
CA GLY A 177 17.14 -28.03 -27.31
C GLY A 177 17.80 -27.77 -28.67
N TYR A 178 19.13 -27.73 -28.67
CA TYR A 178 19.95 -27.44 -29.85
C TYR A 178 21.01 -28.51 -30.09
N TYR A 179 21.43 -28.64 -31.35
CA TYR A 179 22.40 -29.66 -31.73
C TYR A 179 23.76 -29.48 -31.03
N ALA A 180 24.44 -30.52 -30.55
CA ALA A 180 24.11 -31.95 -30.61
C ALA A 180 23.63 -32.45 -29.24
N VAL A 181 22.31 -32.52 -29.07
CA VAL A 181 21.64 -32.97 -27.84
C VAL A 181 22.02 -32.09 -26.63
N GLN A 182 21.97 -30.78 -26.82
CA GLN A 182 22.23 -29.80 -25.76
C GLN A 182 20.91 -29.27 -25.22
N GLY A 183 20.72 -29.42 -23.90
CA GLY A 183 19.51 -29.03 -23.18
C GLY A 183 19.76 -28.16 -21.97
N ASP A 184 20.95 -27.55 -21.88
CA ASP A 184 21.26 -26.53 -20.88
C ASP A 184 20.52 -25.20 -21.13
N LYS A 185 19.98 -25.03 -22.35
CA LYS A 185 19.14 -23.92 -22.80
C LYS A 185 18.04 -24.48 -23.69
N LEU A 186 16.83 -23.95 -23.56
CA LEU A 186 15.66 -24.43 -24.27
C LEU A 186 14.92 -23.23 -24.86
N ASN A 187 14.29 -23.43 -26.01
CA ASN A 187 13.44 -22.42 -26.65
C ASN A 187 12.00 -22.93 -26.68
N THR A 188 11.03 -22.04 -26.43
CA THR A 188 9.62 -22.31 -26.67
C THR A 188 9.03 -21.26 -27.60
N PHE A 189 8.56 -21.70 -28.77
CA PHE A 189 7.98 -20.83 -29.80
C PHE A 189 6.92 -21.53 -30.64
N MET A 190 6.09 -20.75 -31.32
CA MET A 190 4.97 -21.26 -32.09
C MET A 190 4.69 -20.45 -33.37
N ILE A 191 4.24 -21.16 -34.39
CA ILE A 191 3.71 -20.62 -35.64
C ILE A 191 2.21 -20.92 -35.68
N MET A 192 1.42 -19.88 -35.91
CA MET A 192 0.03 -20.02 -36.36
C MET A 192 -0.08 -19.58 -37.81
N ILE A 193 -0.82 -20.34 -38.63
CA ILE A 193 -1.16 -19.96 -40.00
C ILE A 193 -2.67 -20.01 -40.23
N SER A 194 -3.18 -19.10 -41.07
CA SER A 194 -4.60 -19.04 -41.45
C SER A 194 -4.85 -18.57 -42.88
N ASP A 195 -6.13 -18.56 -43.27
CA ASP A 195 -6.62 -17.95 -44.51
C ASP A 195 -6.81 -16.41 -44.41
N GLY A 196 -6.41 -15.78 -43.30
CA GLY A 196 -6.56 -14.35 -43.06
C GLY A 196 -7.93 -13.90 -42.54
N ASN A 197 -8.90 -14.82 -42.40
CA ASN A 197 -10.27 -14.47 -42.04
C ASN A 197 -10.63 -14.76 -40.57
N ASP A 198 -9.72 -15.33 -39.78
CA ASP A 198 -9.97 -15.72 -38.40
C ASP A 198 -9.61 -14.58 -37.43
N SER A 199 -10.60 -14.11 -36.65
CA SER A 199 -10.40 -13.02 -35.69
C SER A 199 -9.46 -13.38 -34.56
N SER A 200 -9.22 -14.67 -34.27
CA SER A 200 -8.28 -15.09 -33.23
C SER A 200 -6.83 -14.73 -33.56
N MET A 201 -6.50 -14.54 -34.83
CA MET A 201 -5.19 -14.09 -35.31
C MET A 201 -5.15 -12.58 -35.60
N GLY A 202 -6.26 -11.87 -35.40
CA GLY A 202 -6.48 -10.54 -35.96
C GLY A 202 -6.93 -10.62 -37.42
N VAL A 203 -8.05 -9.96 -37.76
CA VAL A 203 -8.60 -9.97 -39.13
C VAL A 203 -7.56 -9.44 -40.11
N GLY A 204 -7.25 -10.21 -41.15
CA GLY A 204 -6.27 -9.90 -42.18
C GLY A 204 -4.91 -10.59 -42.00
N ASN A 205 -4.58 -11.06 -40.80
CA ASN A 205 -3.31 -11.75 -40.52
C ASN A 205 -3.39 -13.22 -40.94
N SER A 206 -2.41 -13.68 -41.71
CA SER A 206 -2.29 -15.08 -42.14
C SER A 206 -1.19 -15.84 -41.40
N VAL A 207 -0.31 -15.14 -40.68
CA VAL A 207 0.76 -15.72 -39.86
C VAL A 207 0.83 -15.01 -38.51
N CYS A 208 1.01 -15.76 -37.43
CA CYS A 208 1.46 -15.23 -36.14
C CYS A 208 2.61 -16.06 -35.59
N PHE A 209 3.62 -15.39 -35.06
CA PHE A 209 4.67 -15.99 -34.24
C PHE A 209 4.43 -15.67 -32.78
N CYS A 210 4.60 -16.67 -31.92
CA CYS A 210 4.45 -16.57 -30.49
C CYS A 210 5.71 -17.10 -29.83
N TYR A 211 6.25 -16.39 -28.86
CA TYR A 211 7.45 -16.79 -28.14
C TYR A 211 7.18 -16.75 -26.64
N GLU A 212 7.72 -17.73 -25.92
CA GLU A 212 7.74 -17.70 -24.46
C GLU A 212 9.16 -17.30 -24.01
N ASP A 213 9.98 -18.28 -23.64
CA ASP A 213 11.37 -18.12 -23.24
C ASP A 213 12.28 -18.67 -24.36
N MET A 214 13.17 -17.82 -24.85
CA MET A 214 14.12 -18.10 -25.93
C MET A 214 15.55 -17.92 -25.43
N GLN A 215 16.29 -19.01 -25.30
CA GLN A 215 17.58 -19.06 -24.61
C GLN A 215 18.77 -19.39 -25.52
N TRP A 216 18.56 -19.72 -26.79
CA TRP A 216 19.66 -20.08 -27.70
C TRP A 216 19.35 -19.71 -29.15
N THR A 217 20.42 -19.53 -29.96
CA THR A 217 20.31 -19.12 -31.37
C THR A 217 20.94 -20.10 -32.36
N THR A 218 21.93 -20.89 -31.92
CA THR A 218 22.80 -21.63 -32.84
C THR A 218 23.25 -22.98 -32.29
N GLY A 219 22.97 -24.04 -33.06
CA GLY A 219 23.54 -25.38 -32.84
C GLY A 219 25.02 -25.49 -33.17
N SER A 220 25.69 -26.48 -32.59
CA SER A 220 27.15 -26.67 -32.73
C SER A 220 27.60 -26.99 -34.15
N ALA A 221 26.78 -27.64 -35.00
CA ALA A 221 27.10 -27.87 -36.40
C ALA A 221 27.06 -26.59 -37.24
N SER A 222 26.30 -25.59 -36.79
CA SER A 222 26.21 -24.26 -37.39
C SER A 222 27.26 -23.29 -36.85
N GLY A 223 28.28 -23.79 -36.14
CA GLY A 223 29.38 -23.02 -35.57
C GLY A 223 29.12 -22.47 -34.16
N GLY A 224 27.98 -22.81 -33.54
CA GLY A 224 27.62 -22.33 -32.21
C GLY A 224 28.46 -22.96 -31.09
N VAL A 225 28.73 -22.20 -30.04
CA VAL A 225 29.33 -22.68 -28.79
C VAL A 225 28.42 -22.28 -27.63
N GLY A 226 27.90 -23.25 -26.89
CA GLY A 226 26.95 -23.00 -25.80
C GLY A 226 25.65 -22.34 -26.25
N GLY A 227 25.24 -22.55 -27.50
CA GLY A 227 23.99 -22.03 -28.07
C GLY A 227 24.12 -20.74 -28.88
N PHE A 228 25.32 -20.15 -29.01
CA PHE A 228 25.49 -18.81 -29.60
C PHE A 228 26.75 -18.68 -30.48
N GLY A 229 26.86 -17.56 -31.21
CA GLY A 229 28.09 -17.10 -31.86
C GLY A 229 28.48 -17.80 -33.16
N GLY A 230 27.62 -18.66 -33.71
CA GLY A 230 27.77 -19.22 -35.05
C GLY A 230 26.80 -18.58 -36.05
N THR A 231 26.19 -19.40 -36.91
CA THR A 231 25.25 -18.87 -37.91
C THR A 231 23.95 -18.41 -37.23
N PRO A 232 23.52 -17.15 -37.42
CA PRO A 232 22.32 -16.62 -36.77
C PRO A 232 21.04 -17.36 -37.16
N ALA A 233 20.15 -17.63 -36.21
CA ALA A 233 18.79 -18.11 -36.49
C ALA A 233 18.04 -17.11 -37.39
N THR A 234 17.18 -17.59 -38.28
CA THR A 234 16.40 -16.73 -39.19
C THR A 234 14.93 -16.77 -38.86
N VAL A 235 14.27 -15.61 -38.79
CA VAL A 235 12.84 -15.47 -38.50
C VAL A 235 12.13 -14.73 -39.63
N GLY A 236 11.03 -15.30 -40.13
CA GLY A 236 10.22 -14.70 -41.19
C GLY A 236 9.47 -15.68 -42.09
N ALA A 237 9.12 -15.25 -43.29
CA ALA A 237 8.50 -16.07 -44.32
C ALA A 237 9.20 -15.88 -45.68
N ASN A 238 9.20 -16.91 -46.52
CA ASN A 238 9.91 -16.89 -47.79
C ASN A 238 9.08 -17.61 -48.85
N LYS A 239 8.85 -16.98 -50.00
CA LYS A 239 8.10 -17.59 -51.11
C LYS A 239 8.89 -18.67 -51.83
N GLY A 240 10.22 -18.61 -51.79
CA GLY A 240 11.09 -19.55 -52.51
C GLY A 240 11.46 -19.11 -53.94
N ASP A 241 11.07 -17.91 -54.39
CA ASP A 241 11.44 -17.38 -55.71
C ASP A 241 12.69 -16.49 -55.69
N GLY A 242 13.28 -16.29 -54.51
CA GLY A 242 14.43 -15.39 -54.32
C GLY A 242 14.08 -13.91 -54.34
N MET A 243 12.79 -13.54 -54.35
CA MET A 243 12.35 -12.15 -54.40
C MET A 243 11.34 -11.82 -53.29
N ALA A 244 10.26 -12.59 -53.17
CA ALA A 244 9.20 -12.29 -52.20
C ALA A 244 9.47 -13.00 -50.88
N TYR A 245 9.56 -12.22 -49.81
CA TYR A 245 9.81 -12.69 -48.47
C TYR A 245 9.34 -11.66 -47.44
N TYR A 246 9.39 -12.09 -46.20
CA TYR A 246 9.19 -11.29 -45.01
C TYR A 246 10.34 -11.65 -44.05
N ALA A 247 11.19 -10.71 -43.66
CA ALA A 247 12.24 -10.96 -42.67
C ALA A 247 12.04 -10.12 -41.42
N LEU A 248 11.90 -10.80 -40.28
CA LEU A 248 11.83 -10.12 -38.99
C LEU A 248 13.23 -9.79 -38.48
N GLY A 249 14.14 -10.76 -38.57
CA GLY A 249 15.47 -10.61 -38.03
C GLY A 249 16.33 -11.86 -38.16
N ARG A 250 17.58 -11.69 -37.75
CA ARG A 250 18.57 -12.75 -37.58
C ARG A 250 19.23 -12.60 -36.22
N TYR A 251 19.22 -13.68 -35.44
CA TYR A 251 19.61 -13.66 -34.03
C TYR A 251 20.80 -14.59 -33.78
N ASP A 252 21.88 -14.10 -33.19
CA ASP A 252 23.11 -14.87 -32.90
C ASP A 252 23.73 -14.59 -31.53
N ALA A 253 23.07 -13.74 -30.73
CA ALA A 253 23.55 -13.30 -29.44
C ALA A 253 22.52 -13.55 -28.31
N PRO A 254 22.97 -13.65 -27.05
CA PRO A 254 22.08 -13.58 -25.88
C PRO A 254 21.64 -12.13 -25.60
N GLY A 255 20.59 -11.97 -24.79
CA GLY A 255 20.16 -10.65 -24.32
C GLY A 255 19.12 -10.00 -25.23
N ASP A 256 18.83 -8.73 -24.94
CA ASP A 256 17.78 -7.92 -25.54
C ASP A 256 18.29 -6.91 -26.59
N GLY A 257 19.57 -7.01 -26.98
CA GLY A 257 20.12 -6.22 -28.08
C GLY A 257 19.42 -6.54 -29.42
N ILE A 258 19.69 -5.74 -30.46
CA ILE A 258 19.05 -5.87 -31.79
C ILE A 258 19.21 -7.27 -32.43
N GLN A 259 20.26 -8.02 -32.08
CA GLN A 259 20.51 -9.41 -32.52
C GLN A 259 20.38 -10.43 -31.37
N GLY A 260 19.98 -9.95 -30.20
CA GLY A 260 19.76 -10.71 -28.99
C GLY A 260 18.45 -11.48 -29.07
N ILE A 261 18.49 -12.75 -28.65
CA ILE A 261 17.34 -13.64 -28.77
C ILE A 261 16.21 -13.30 -27.79
N ASP A 262 16.55 -12.74 -26.63
CA ASP A 262 15.60 -12.35 -25.57
C ASP A 262 14.65 -11.22 -26.07
N LEU A 263 15.00 -10.53 -27.17
CA LEU A 263 14.10 -9.57 -27.84
C LEU A 263 12.80 -10.24 -28.33
N LEU A 264 12.83 -11.55 -28.57
CA LEU A 264 11.65 -12.33 -28.93
C LEU A 264 10.82 -12.74 -27.72
N ASP A 265 11.35 -12.71 -26.49
CA ASP A 265 10.66 -13.25 -25.32
C ASP A 265 9.32 -12.56 -25.08
N GLY A 266 8.28 -13.38 -24.86
CA GLY A 266 6.91 -12.91 -24.66
C GLY A 266 6.27 -12.19 -25.86
N GLN A 267 6.96 -12.09 -27.00
CA GLN A 267 6.44 -11.38 -28.17
C GLN A 267 5.37 -12.18 -28.90
N THR A 268 4.36 -11.47 -29.39
CA THR A 268 3.37 -11.98 -30.35
C THR A 268 3.39 -11.11 -31.59
N ILE A 269 3.77 -11.71 -32.72
CA ILE A 269 4.04 -10.98 -33.96
C ILE A 269 3.16 -11.55 -35.07
N CYS A 270 2.13 -10.81 -35.46
CA CYS A 270 1.18 -11.21 -36.49
C CYS A 270 1.34 -10.36 -37.75
N PHE A 271 1.31 -11.01 -38.91
CA PHE A 271 1.43 -10.35 -40.22
C PHE A 271 0.67 -11.14 -41.29
N THR A 272 0.59 -10.56 -42.49
CA THR A 272 0.00 -11.23 -43.65
C THR A 272 1.05 -11.53 -44.70
N THR A 273 0.91 -12.69 -45.35
CA THR A 273 1.75 -13.12 -46.49
C THR A 273 1.05 -12.92 -47.83
N SER A 274 -0.19 -12.40 -47.86
CA SER A 274 -0.98 -12.26 -49.09
C SER A 274 -0.67 -11.00 -49.90
N ASN A 275 -0.01 -10.00 -49.31
CA ASN A 275 0.37 -8.76 -50.00
C ASN A 275 1.87 -8.73 -50.32
N THR A 276 2.24 -7.99 -51.37
CA THR A 276 3.63 -7.83 -51.82
C THR A 276 4.37 -6.69 -51.13
N ASN A 277 3.66 -5.79 -50.44
CA ASN A 277 4.27 -4.79 -49.56
C ASN A 277 3.56 -4.81 -48.20
N GLN A 278 4.33 -4.87 -47.13
CA GLN A 278 3.89 -5.03 -45.76
C GLN A 278 4.41 -3.85 -44.93
N PRO A 279 3.64 -3.39 -43.93
CA PRO A 279 4.11 -2.35 -43.03
C PRO A 279 5.31 -2.82 -42.19
N PRO A 280 6.16 -1.90 -41.71
CA PRO A 280 7.24 -2.21 -40.78
C PRO A 280 6.72 -2.92 -39.54
N VAL A 281 7.46 -3.89 -39.00
CA VAL A 281 6.98 -4.65 -37.85
C VAL A 281 7.82 -4.40 -36.61
N ALA A 282 7.11 -4.10 -35.52
CA ALA A 282 7.67 -3.83 -34.22
C ALA A 282 8.05 -5.14 -33.49
N VAL A 283 9.23 -5.14 -32.86
CA VAL A 283 9.72 -6.19 -31.95
C VAL A 283 10.35 -5.52 -30.74
N GLY A 284 10.32 -6.18 -29.58
CA GLY A 284 10.75 -5.61 -28.31
C GLY A 284 9.64 -4.79 -27.64
N VAL A 285 8.38 -4.94 -28.07
CA VAL A 285 7.26 -4.21 -27.46
C VAL A 285 6.97 -4.81 -26.08
N PRO A 286 6.81 -4.02 -25.01
CA PRO A 286 6.43 -4.55 -23.70
C PRO A 286 5.06 -5.21 -23.76
N GLN A 287 4.82 -6.16 -22.85
CA GLN A 287 3.51 -6.79 -22.69
C GLN A 287 2.43 -5.72 -22.44
N ASP A 288 1.24 -5.92 -23.01
CA ASP A 288 0.09 -5.02 -22.88
C ASP A 288 0.34 -3.57 -23.36
N ASN A 289 1.43 -3.35 -24.09
CA ASN A 289 1.87 -2.04 -24.57
C ASN A 289 2.10 -1.02 -23.43
N SER A 290 2.49 -1.49 -22.23
CA SER A 290 2.78 -0.62 -21.10
C SER A 290 4.08 -0.96 -20.36
N PHE A 291 4.74 0.09 -19.87
CA PHE A 291 5.75 0.00 -18.81
C PHE A 291 5.13 0.46 -17.51
N ASP A 292 4.77 -0.50 -16.65
CA ASP A 292 4.26 -0.23 -15.32
C ASP A 292 5.40 -0.27 -14.29
N LEU A 293 6.00 0.89 -14.07
CA LEU A 293 7.13 1.02 -13.15
C LEU A 293 6.68 0.84 -11.70
N GLN A 294 7.56 0.24 -10.90
CA GLN A 294 7.45 0.32 -9.45
C GLN A 294 7.92 1.70 -8.98
N CYS A 295 7.76 1.97 -7.69
CA CYS A 295 8.05 3.28 -7.11
C CYS A 295 9.54 3.68 -7.13
N ASP A 296 10.44 2.71 -7.33
CA ASP A 296 11.88 2.88 -7.57
C ASP A 296 12.27 2.57 -9.02
N GLY A 297 11.27 2.37 -9.89
CA GLY A 297 11.44 1.88 -11.25
C GLY A 297 12.02 2.92 -12.20
N PHE A 298 12.77 2.42 -13.18
CA PHE A 298 13.29 3.19 -14.29
C PHE A 298 13.30 2.31 -15.55
N ILE A 299 13.33 2.95 -16.71
CA ILE A 299 13.57 2.28 -17.99
C ILE A 299 14.97 2.65 -18.42
N THR A 300 15.80 1.65 -18.71
CA THR A 300 17.16 1.87 -19.23
C THR A 300 17.39 0.97 -20.42
N ASP A 301 17.90 1.56 -21.50
CA ASP A 301 18.29 0.90 -22.74
C ASP A 301 17.26 -0.06 -23.32
N HIS A 302 15.97 0.19 -23.09
CA HIS A 302 14.92 -0.63 -23.68
C HIS A 302 14.78 -0.30 -25.17
N ILE A 303 14.88 -1.30 -26.04
CA ILE A 303 14.91 -1.12 -27.49
C ILE A 303 13.66 -1.71 -28.12
N ILE A 304 12.99 -0.90 -28.94
CA ILE A 304 11.94 -1.36 -29.86
C ILE A 304 12.48 -1.24 -31.28
N THR A 305 12.48 -2.32 -32.03
CA THR A 305 12.94 -2.35 -33.41
C THR A 305 11.77 -2.43 -34.37
N PHE A 306 11.87 -1.72 -35.50
CA PHE A 306 10.90 -1.76 -36.59
C PHE A 306 11.60 -2.25 -37.85
N SER A 307 11.33 -3.49 -38.26
CA SER A 307 11.93 -4.09 -39.45
C SER A 307 11.01 -3.94 -40.65
N GLY A 308 11.53 -3.36 -41.74
CA GLY A 308 10.91 -3.43 -43.07
C GLY A 308 11.10 -4.85 -43.60
N PRO A 309 10.01 -5.63 -43.74
CA PRO A 309 10.14 -7.06 -44.00
C PRO A 309 10.63 -7.40 -45.41
N GLU A 310 10.61 -6.43 -46.34
CA GLU A 310 11.10 -6.54 -47.70
C GLU A 310 12.57 -6.07 -47.85
N GLY A 311 13.29 -6.74 -48.75
CA GLY A 311 14.68 -6.42 -49.07
C GLY A 311 14.80 -5.08 -49.74
N ASP A 312 15.57 -4.17 -49.14
CA ASP A 312 15.87 -2.81 -49.61
C ASP A 312 14.89 -1.71 -49.17
N GLN A 313 13.92 -2.01 -48.31
CA GLN A 313 13.11 -0.96 -47.70
C GLN A 313 13.82 -0.31 -46.53
N LEU A 314 13.66 1.01 -46.43
CA LEU A 314 14.08 1.80 -45.27
C LEU A 314 12.83 2.17 -44.49
N VAL A 315 12.94 2.07 -43.17
CA VAL A 315 11.91 2.44 -42.20
C VAL A 315 12.28 3.76 -41.56
N ASP A 316 11.37 4.73 -41.63
CA ASP A 316 11.48 6.01 -40.94
C ASP A 316 10.54 6.01 -39.72
N LEU A 317 10.98 6.63 -38.62
CA LEU A 317 10.25 6.66 -37.35
C LEU A 317 9.82 8.10 -37.00
N GLU A 318 8.54 8.28 -36.70
CA GLU A 318 8.01 9.48 -36.07
C GLU A 318 7.50 9.12 -34.68
N VAL A 319 7.88 9.88 -33.64
CA VAL A 319 7.40 9.65 -32.28
C VAL A 319 6.74 10.92 -31.76
N THR A 320 5.46 10.80 -31.39
CA THR A 320 4.72 11.84 -30.70
C THR A 320 4.49 11.44 -29.24
N THR A 321 4.50 12.42 -28.34
CA THR A 321 4.42 12.18 -26.90
C THR A 321 3.38 13.07 -26.24
N THR A 322 2.73 12.55 -25.20
CA THR A 322 1.85 13.32 -24.32
C THR A 322 2.15 13.00 -22.86
N GLY A 323 1.95 13.95 -21.95
CA GLY A 323 2.36 13.84 -20.54
C GLY A 323 3.62 14.64 -20.22
N ASP A 324 4.18 14.44 -19.03
CA ASP A 324 5.45 15.06 -18.64
C ASP A 324 6.64 14.24 -19.15
N ILE A 325 7.38 14.83 -20.08
CA ILE A 325 8.51 14.19 -20.77
C ILE A 325 9.87 14.73 -20.31
N SER A 326 9.92 15.54 -19.25
CA SER A 326 11.14 16.23 -18.81
C SER A 326 12.32 15.29 -18.54
N ASP A 327 12.04 14.09 -18.02
CA ASP A 327 13.02 13.05 -17.72
C ASP A 327 13.08 11.91 -18.75
N LEU A 328 12.37 12.03 -19.87
CA LEU A 328 12.30 11.02 -20.92
C LEU A 328 13.34 11.29 -22.01
N VAL A 329 14.21 10.32 -22.26
CA VAL A 329 15.20 10.34 -23.35
C VAL A 329 14.86 9.27 -24.37
N LEU A 330 14.58 9.71 -25.59
CA LEU A 330 14.31 8.85 -26.75
C LEU A 330 15.44 8.98 -27.75
N ASN A 331 16.09 7.86 -28.07
CA ASN A 331 17.10 7.80 -29.13
C ASN A 331 16.50 7.06 -30.34
N ILE A 332 16.37 7.77 -31.45
CA ILE A 332 15.83 7.24 -32.70
C ILE A 332 16.98 6.94 -33.66
N ASP A 333 16.99 5.72 -34.19
CA ASP A 333 17.91 5.27 -35.22
C ASP A 333 17.09 4.74 -36.41
N ASP A 334 16.77 5.64 -37.34
CA ASP A 334 15.83 5.44 -38.45
C ASP A 334 16.55 5.42 -39.82
N SER A 335 15.76 5.44 -40.90
CA SER A 335 16.24 5.33 -42.29
C SER A 335 17.12 4.10 -42.53
N LYS A 336 16.74 2.97 -41.92
CA LYS A 336 17.40 1.66 -42.01
C LYS A 336 16.38 0.57 -42.31
N GLN A 337 16.85 -0.58 -42.78
CA GLN A 337 15.98 -1.75 -42.93
C GLN A 337 15.40 -2.20 -41.60
N THR A 338 16.17 -2.07 -40.52
CA THR A 338 15.68 -2.19 -39.15
C THR A 338 15.95 -0.86 -38.46
N ALA A 339 14.90 -0.06 -38.30
CA ALA A 339 14.94 1.13 -37.47
C ALA A 339 14.78 0.75 -36.00
N SER A 340 15.23 1.60 -35.08
CA SER A 340 15.04 1.36 -33.65
C SER A 340 14.79 2.62 -32.85
N LEU A 341 14.06 2.44 -31.75
CA LEU A 341 13.83 3.43 -30.71
C LEU A 341 14.38 2.88 -29.40
N THR A 342 15.34 3.58 -28.80
CA THR A 342 15.79 3.29 -27.43
C THR A 342 15.11 4.24 -26.46
N ILE A 343 14.46 3.68 -25.44
CA ILE A 343 13.74 4.39 -24.39
C ILE A 343 14.59 4.37 -23.11
N ASN A 344 14.89 5.55 -22.59
CA ASN A 344 15.49 5.75 -21.28
C ASN A 344 14.62 6.71 -20.49
N TRP A 345 14.14 6.30 -19.31
CA TRP A 345 13.24 7.11 -18.49
C TRP A 345 13.51 6.91 -17.01
N THR A 346 13.74 8.01 -16.29
CA THR A 346 13.89 8.03 -14.83
C THR A 346 12.96 9.11 -14.26
N PRO A 347 11.68 8.81 -14.08
CA PRO A 347 10.68 9.82 -13.76
C PRO A 347 10.88 10.43 -12.37
N SER A 348 10.82 11.76 -12.28
CA SER A 348 10.82 12.49 -11.01
C SER A 348 9.42 12.76 -10.46
N LEU A 349 8.37 12.69 -11.29
CA LEU A 349 6.99 12.96 -10.92
C LEU A 349 6.05 11.82 -11.32
N PRO A 350 5.07 11.47 -10.48
CA PRO A 350 4.07 10.48 -10.81
C PRO A 350 3.25 10.89 -12.04
N GLY A 351 2.89 9.92 -12.86
CA GLY A 351 2.04 10.15 -14.02
C GLY A 351 2.21 9.12 -15.12
N THR A 352 1.53 9.39 -16.23
CA THR A 352 1.58 8.59 -17.44
C THR A 352 2.13 9.42 -18.60
N VAL A 353 3.12 8.87 -19.29
CA VAL A 353 3.56 9.37 -20.61
C VAL A 353 3.03 8.43 -21.67
N GLN A 354 2.33 8.96 -22.67
CA GLN A 354 1.96 8.16 -23.85
C GLN A 354 2.91 8.46 -24.99
N LEU A 355 3.46 7.40 -25.61
CA LEU A 355 4.20 7.47 -26.86
C LEU A 355 3.31 6.93 -27.98
N ILE A 356 3.23 7.64 -29.10
CA ILE A 356 2.68 7.11 -30.35
C ILE A 356 3.83 7.11 -31.35
N ILE A 357 4.25 5.91 -31.73
CA ILE A 357 5.36 5.64 -32.63
C ILE A 357 4.79 5.24 -33.98
N THR A 358 5.09 6.00 -35.01
CA THR A 358 4.65 5.75 -36.37
C THR A 358 5.87 5.35 -37.21
N ALA A 359 5.94 4.08 -37.59
CA ALA A 359 6.99 3.53 -38.44
C ALA A 359 6.48 3.40 -39.87
N THR A 360 7.14 4.06 -40.83
CA THR A 360 6.72 4.06 -42.23
C THR A 360 7.83 3.52 -43.12
N ASP A 361 7.54 2.52 -43.96
CA ASP A 361 8.47 2.09 -44.99
C ASP A 361 8.47 3.05 -46.18
N ASN A 362 9.57 3.06 -46.94
CA ASN A 362 9.70 3.87 -48.15
C ASN A 362 8.86 3.34 -49.35
N GLY A 363 8.16 2.23 -49.20
CA GLY A 363 7.29 1.61 -50.20
C GLY A 363 7.97 1.14 -51.47
N ILE A 364 9.31 1.11 -51.53
CA ILE A 364 10.04 0.75 -52.74
C ILE A 364 9.89 -0.76 -52.97
N HIS A 365 9.11 -1.12 -53.98
CA HIS A 365 8.95 -2.50 -54.43
C HIS A 365 8.92 -2.55 -55.97
N GLY A 366 10.03 -2.98 -56.58
CA GLY A 366 10.18 -2.99 -58.04
C GLY A 366 10.27 -1.58 -58.65
N THR A 367 9.29 -1.19 -59.46
CA THR A 367 9.25 0.12 -60.16
C THR A 367 8.23 1.11 -59.61
N GLY A 368 7.55 0.79 -58.51
CA GLY A 368 6.54 1.64 -57.86
C GLY A 368 6.90 1.96 -56.40
N THR A 369 6.17 2.90 -55.83
CA THR A 369 6.23 3.29 -54.40
C THR A 369 4.85 3.09 -53.77
N ASP A 370 4.72 2.24 -52.76
CA ASP A 370 3.48 2.04 -51.99
C ASP A 370 3.76 2.03 -50.48
N PRO A 371 4.12 3.18 -49.85
CA PRO A 371 4.48 3.23 -48.43
C PRO A 371 3.41 2.61 -47.52
N LYS A 372 3.82 1.76 -46.58
CA LYS A 372 2.97 1.28 -45.50
C LYS A 372 3.48 1.76 -44.15
N THR A 373 2.56 1.82 -43.19
CA THR A 373 2.81 2.39 -41.87
C THR A 373 2.30 1.45 -40.78
N THR A 374 3.08 1.31 -39.71
CA THR A 374 2.68 0.72 -38.44
C THR A 374 2.64 1.82 -37.38
N GLU A 375 1.57 1.85 -36.60
CA GLU A 375 1.42 2.77 -35.47
C GLU A 375 1.39 1.98 -34.16
N LEU A 376 2.23 2.37 -33.20
CA LEU A 376 2.37 1.76 -31.88
C LEU A 376 2.15 2.79 -30.78
N GLY A 377 1.09 2.60 -30.01
CA GLY A 377 0.84 3.31 -28.77
C GLY A 377 1.49 2.58 -27.59
N LEU A 378 2.26 3.29 -26.76
CA LEU A 378 2.86 2.79 -25.53
C LEU A 378 2.51 3.70 -24.36
N ASN A 379 2.19 3.11 -23.21
CA ASN A 379 2.00 3.84 -21.97
C ASN A 379 3.20 3.62 -21.04
N LEU A 380 3.86 4.68 -20.61
CA LEU A 380 4.87 4.63 -19.55
C LEU A 380 4.21 5.16 -18.27
N ASN A 381 4.03 4.29 -17.28
CA ASN A 381 3.31 4.60 -16.05
C ASN A 381 4.28 4.59 -14.88
N TYR A 382 4.29 5.68 -14.11
CA TYR A 382 5.04 5.77 -12.87
C TYR A 382 4.10 6.16 -11.72
N PRO A 383 3.96 5.31 -10.68
CA PRO A 383 3.05 5.56 -9.56
C PRO A 383 3.52 6.69 -8.63
N GLY A 384 4.78 7.13 -8.75
CA GLY A 384 5.41 8.07 -7.83
C GLY A 384 6.51 7.42 -6.99
N PRO A 385 7.23 8.22 -6.19
CA PRO A 385 8.30 7.70 -5.34
C PRO A 385 7.76 6.73 -4.30
N CYS A 386 8.64 5.85 -3.80
CA CYS A 386 8.27 4.97 -2.70
C CYS A 386 7.98 5.82 -1.46
N ASN A 387 6.82 5.60 -0.83
CA ASN A 387 6.43 6.30 0.37
C ASN A 387 6.07 5.31 1.48
N SER A 388 6.73 5.45 2.62
CA SER A 388 6.44 4.76 3.87
C SER A 388 5.64 5.73 4.73
N PRO A 389 4.48 5.32 5.28
CA PRO A 389 3.74 6.19 6.19
C PRO A 389 4.63 6.67 7.35
N PRO A 390 4.35 7.86 7.90
CA PRO A 390 5.08 8.37 9.05
C PRO A 390 4.90 7.45 10.26
N ILE A 391 5.74 7.61 11.28
CA ILE A 391 5.63 6.89 12.56
C ILE A 391 5.21 7.89 13.64
N ALA A 392 4.02 7.67 14.20
CA ALA A 392 3.48 8.48 15.28
C ALA A 392 4.00 7.99 16.64
N LEU A 393 4.69 8.86 17.37
CA LEU A 393 5.22 8.56 18.71
C LEU A 393 4.58 9.50 19.73
N CYS A 394 3.95 8.91 20.75
CA CYS A 394 3.25 9.65 21.80
C CYS A 394 3.90 9.44 23.17
N GLN A 395 3.77 10.44 24.03
CA GLN A 395 4.03 10.34 25.45
C GLN A 395 2.85 10.88 26.27
N ASP A 396 2.62 10.28 27.43
CA ASP A 396 1.62 10.74 28.40
C ASP A 396 2.10 12.02 29.10
N ILE A 397 1.16 12.91 29.43
CA ILE A 397 1.47 14.18 30.08
C ILE A 397 0.60 14.41 31.32
N LYS A 398 1.13 15.18 32.28
CA LYS A 398 0.40 15.67 33.45
C LYS A 398 0.31 17.18 33.40
N ILE A 399 -0.89 17.73 33.59
CA ILE A 399 -1.13 19.18 33.64
C ILE A 399 -1.98 19.53 34.85
N GLU A 400 -1.79 20.75 35.37
CA GLU A 400 -2.49 21.23 36.55
C GLU A 400 -3.82 21.89 36.16
N ALA A 401 -4.88 21.62 36.93
CA ALA A 401 -6.17 22.28 36.78
C ALA A 401 -6.08 23.78 37.15
N THR A 402 -6.87 24.61 36.48
CA THR A 402 -7.05 26.04 36.81
C THR A 402 -8.10 26.21 37.92
N SER A 403 -8.38 27.47 38.32
CA SER A 403 -9.50 27.83 39.19
C SER A 403 -10.91 27.62 38.60
N ALA A 404 -11.00 27.03 37.40
CA ALA A 404 -12.23 26.51 36.83
C ALA A 404 -12.31 24.97 36.88
N CYS A 405 -11.32 24.31 37.49
CA CYS A 405 -11.26 22.84 37.66
C CYS A 405 -11.15 22.07 36.35
N GLN A 406 -10.57 22.75 35.38
CA GLN A 406 -10.29 22.26 34.05
C GLN A 406 -8.93 22.80 33.63
N ALA A 407 -8.28 22.11 32.71
CA ALA A 407 -7.10 22.60 32.03
C ALA A 407 -7.43 22.89 30.56
N SER A 408 -6.69 23.80 29.95
CA SER A 408 -6.83 24.11 28.53
C SER A 408 -5.44 24.37 27.96
N LEU A 409 -5.17 23.76 26.81
CA LEU A 409 -3.98 23.97 26.01
C LEU A 409 -4.43 24.38 24.62
N SER A 410 -3.67 25.25 23.96
CA SER A 410 -3.81 25.39 22.52
C SER A 410 -3.39 24.08 21.84
N GLU A 411 -3.92 23.82 20.63
CA GLU A 411 -3.59 22.60 19.89
C GLU A 411 -2.08 22.45 19.66
N GLN A 412 -1.39 23.55 19.35
CA GLN A 412 0.06 23.56 19.14
C GLN A 412 0.85 23.23 20.41
N GLU A 413 0.45 23.78 21.55
CA GLU A 413 1.06 23.45 22.84
C GLU A 413 0.82 21.98 23.20
N LEU A 414 -0.42 21.50 22.99
CA LEU A 414 -0.78 20.12 23.25
C LEU A 414 0.07 19.16 22.42
N ILE A 415 0.11 19.33 21.10
CA ILE A 415 0.91 18.51 20.18
C ILE A 415 2.37 18.52 20.61
N SER A 416 2.94 19.68 20.94
CA SER A 416 4.34 19.78 21.37
C SER A 416 4.68 19.03 22.67
N LEU A 417 3.67 18.81 23.52
CA LEU A 417 3.83 18.11 24.79
C LEU A 417 3.63 16.60 24.64
N ILE A 418 2.71 16.17 23.77
CA ILE A 418 2.38 14.75 23.59
C ILE A 418 3.23 14.07 22.52
N ASP A 419 3.80 14.82 21.57
CA ASP A 419 4.70 14.27 20.55
C ASP A 419 6.03 13.82 21.18
N ALA A 420 6.33 12.54 21.03
CA ALA A 420 7.56 11.91 21.53
C ALA A 420 8.64 11.78 20.44
N GLY A 421 8.59 12.65 19.42
CA GLY A 421 9.54 12.69 18.32
C GLY A 421 9.09 11.87 17.12
N SER A 422 7.82 12.02 16.74
CA SER A 422 7.26 11.44 15.52
C SER A 422 8.12 11.81 14.31
N TYR A 423 8.28 10.88 13.38
CA TYR A 423 9.16 11.06 12.23
C TYR A 423 8.70 10.22 11.05
N ASP A 424 9.13 10.61 9.86
CA ASP A 424 8.97 9.82 8.65
C ASP A 424 10.29 9.08 8.32
N SER A 425 10.20 7.80 7.95
CA SER A 425 11.40 7.01 7.65
C SER A 425 12.08 7.40 6.34
N ASP A 426 11.33 7.96 5.39
CA ASP A 426 11.84 8.47 4.11
C ASP A 426 12.42 9.89 4.26
N GLY A 427 12.20 10.51 5.43
CA GLY A 427 12.69 11.86 5.76
C GLY A 427 11.77 12.97 5.24
N ASP A 428 10.55 12.62 4.85
CA ASP A 428 9.55 13.56 4.40
C ASP A 428 9.07 14.50 5.52
N ALA A 429 8.60 15.67 5.10
CA ALA A 429 8.04 16.63 6.03
C ALA A 429 6.71 16.10 6.58
N ILE A 430 6.56 16.12 7.90
CA ILE A 430 5.34 15.70 8.57
C ILE A 430 4.51 16.89 9.07
N THR A 431 3.21 16.69 9.10
CA THR A 431 2.23 17.56 9.74
C THR A 431 1.50 16.77 10.82
N MET A 432 1.04 17.45 11.88
CA MET A 432 0.43 16.80 13.04
C MET A 432 -0.91 17.45 13.36
N SER A 433 -1.87 16.65 13.79
CA SER A 433 -3.16 17.09 14.30
C SER A 433 -3.57 16.23 15.50
N ALA A 434 -4.29 16.83 16.45
CA ALA A 434 -4.76 16.12 17.63
C ALA A 434 -6.29 16.13 17.70
N ALA A 435 -6.90 14.97 17.95
CA ALA A 435 -8.33 14.87 18.23
C ALA A 435 -8.55 14.76 19.74
N TYR A 436 -9.21 15.77 20.33
CA TYR A 436 -9.43 15.88 21.78
C TYR A 436 -10.68 16.71 22.11
N ASP A 437 -11.22 16.49 23.30
CA ASP A 437 -12.32 17.29 23.85
C ASP A 437 -11.74 18.33 24.81
N SER A 438 -11.93 19.61 24.50
CA SER A 438 -11.46 20.74 25.31
C SER A 438 -12.63 21.54 25.87
N PRO A 439 -12.54 22.05 27.11
CA PRO A 439 -11.42 21.95 28.06
C PRO A 439 -11.30 20.56 28.72
N PHE A 440 -10.12 20.24 29.26
CA PHE A 440 -9.83 18.96 29.92
C PHE A 440 -10.34 18.99 31.37
N ASP A 441 -11.26 18.09 31.71
CA ASP A 441 -11.71 17.88 33.10
C ASP A 441 -10.64 17.17 33.94
N ILE A 442 -10.72 17.31 35.27
CA ILE A 442 -9.87 16.56 36.20
C ILE A 442 -9.96 15.05 35.94
N GLY A 443 -8.81 14.38 35.88
CA GLY A 443 -8.70 12.95 35.60
C GLY A 443 -7.95 12.66 34.30
N ASN A 444 -8.18 11.46 33.75
CA ASN A 444 -7.49 10.99 32.56
C ASN A 444 -8.37 11.18 31.33
N GLN A 445 -7.85 11.85 30.31
CA GLN A 445 -8.45 11.91 28.98
C GLN A 445 -7.46 11.38 27.95
N VAL A 446 -7.93 10.59 27.00
CA VAL A 446 -7.12 10.06 25.90
C VAL A 446 -7.23 11.01 24.70
N VAL A 447 -6.09 11.33 24.10
CA VAL A 447 -5.97 12.15 22.90
C VAL A 447 -5.33 11.33 21.80
N LEU A 448 -5.88 11.42 20.59
CA LEU A 448 -5.32 10.77 19.40
C LEU A 448 -4.49 11.79 18.62
N LEU A 449 -3.18 11.59 18.57
CA LEU A 449 -2.28 12.34 17.69
C LEU A 449 -2.21 11.62 16.34
N THR A 450 -2.49 12.33 15.25
CA THR A 450 -2.34 11.85 13.88
C THR A 450 -1.21 12.61 13.20
N VAL A 451 -0.27 11.87 12.61
CA VAL A 451 0.86 12.38 11.84
C VAL A 451 0.61 12.07 10.37
N THR A 452 0.76 13.07 9.51
CA THR A 452 0.53 12.98 8.07
C THR A 452 1.77 13.47 7.32
N ASP A 453 2.27 12.69 6.36
CA ASP A 453 3.37 13.10 5.48
C ASP A 453 2.89 14.01 4.32
N ILE A 454 3.79 14.36 3.40
CA ILE A 454 3.47 15.18 2.21
C ILE A 454 2.69 14.44 1.12
N TYR A 455 2.55 13.12 1.24
CA TYR A 455 1.88 12.22 0.30
C TYR A 455 0.52 11.73 0.85
N ASP A 456 0.01 12.38 1.91
CA ASP A 456 -1.24 12.08 2.60
C ASP A 456 -1.29 10.70 3.29
N ALA A 457 -0.15 10.01 3.46
CA ALA A 457 -0.11 8.81 4.30
C ALA A 457 -0.04 9.20 5.78
N THR A 458 -0.62 8.36 6.64
CA THR A 458 -0.83 8.70 8.05
C THR A 458 -0.51 7.55 9.00
N ASP A 459 -0.10 7.91 10.20
CA ASP A 459 -0.06 7.04 11.38
C ASP A 459 -0.58 7.80 12.60
N SER A 460 -0.96 7.07 13.65
CA SER A 460 -1.55 7.68 14.83
C SER A 460 -1.14 6.96 16.12
N CYS A 461 -1.05 7.74 17.20
CA CYS A 461 -0.77 7.23 18.53
C CYS A 461 -1.68 7.88 19.57
N GLU A 462 -1.93 7.15 20.66
CA GLU A 462 -2.73 7.65 21.79
C GLU A 462 -1.80 8.17 22.90
N SER A 463 -2.16 9.33 23.46
CA SER A 463 -1.54 9.91 24.66
C SER A 463 -2.59 10.09 25.74
N THR A 464 -2.25 9.77 26.99
CA THR A 464 -3.10 10.05 28.15
C THR A 464 -2.70 11.37 28.79
N ILE A 465 -3.63 12.32 28.79
CA ILE A 465 -3.50 13.57 29.55
C ILE A 465 -4.12 13.34 30.92
N THR A 466 -3.33 13.55 31.96
CA THR A 466 -3.79 13.51 33.34
C THR A 466 -3.89 14.94 33.87
N VAL A 467 -5.10 15.43 34.07
CA VAL A 467 -5.34 16.71 34.75
C VAL A 467 -5.42 16.47 36.25
N ILE A 468 -4.51 17.08 37.01
CA ILE A 468 -4.43 16.94 38.47
C ILE A 468 -4.73 18.26 39.17
N ASP A 469 -5.26 18.16 40.39
CA ASP A 469 -5.44 19.28 41.31
C ASP A 469 -4.47 19.09 42.49
N ASN A 470 -3.33 19.78 42.43
CA ASN A 470 -2.32 19.75 43.49
C ASN A 470 -2.46 20.89 44.51
N GLU A 471 -3.56 21.63 44.50
CA GLU A 471 -3.74 22.73 45.45
C GLU A 471 -4.35 22.24 46.78
N VAL A 472 -3.68 22.58 47.88
CA VAL A 472 -4.15 22.25 49.23
C VAL A 472 -5.47 23.00 49.51
N PRO A 473 -6.53 22.32 49.96
CA PRO A 473 -7.80 22.98 50.22
C PRO A 473 -7.70 23.97 51.39
N THR A 474 -8.40 25.10 51.31
CA THR A 474 -8.51 26.07 52.41
C THR A 474 -9.89 25.97 53.05
N VAL A 475 -9.95 26.00 54.38
CA VAL A 475 -11.22 26.01 55.13
C VAL A 475 -11.46 27.44 55.63
N ASP A 476 -12.56 28.06 55.21
CA ASP A 476 -13.06 29.32 55.79
C ASP A 476 -14.26 29.01 56.68
N CYS A 477 -14.12 29.24 57.99
CA CYS A 477 -15.19 29.05 58.97
C CYS A 477 -16.30 30.12 58.87
N GLY A 478 -16.11 31.16 58.05
CA GLY A 478 -17.02 32.30 57.88
C GLY A 478 -16.98 33.29 59.05
N ASP A 479 -17.37 34.54 58.78
CA ASP A 479 -17.60 35.53 59.83
C ASP A 479 -18.83 35.12 60.65
N VAL A 480 -18.58 34.59 61.84
CA VAL A 480 -19.62 34.17 62.78
C VAL A 480 -20.34 35.41 63.34
N GLY A 481 -21.47 35.78 62.72
CA GLY A 481 -22.36 36.82 63.22
C GLY A 481 -23.06 36.42 64.52
N VAL A 482 -23.29 37.40 65.40
CA VAL A 482 -24.10 37.26 66.62
C VAL A 482 -25.53 36.83 66.26
N ILE A 483 -26.05 35.75 66.86
CA ILE A 483 -27.38 35.20 66.55
C ILE A 483 -28.40 35.57 67.65
N ALA A 484 -29.57 36.06 67.25
CA ALA A 484 -30.69 36.51 68.08
C ALA A 484 -32.04 35.92 67.58
N PRO A 485 -33.07 35.56 68.40
CA PRO A 485 -33.14 35.38 69.86
C PRO A 485 -33.71 33.99 70.33
N CYS A 486 -33.66 33.81 71.65
CA CYS A 486 -34.02 32.74 72.60
C CYS A 486 -35.03 31.59 72.34
N GLN A 487 -35.63 31.35 71.17
CA GLN A 487 -36.63 30.24 71.04
C GLN A 487 -36.57 29.41 69.75
N VAL A 488 -35.49 29.47 68.97
CA VAL A 488 -35.35 28.64 67.76
C VAL A 488 -33.99 27.92 67.81
N PRO A 489 -33.90 26.62 67.43
CA PRO A 489 -32.62 25.97 67.21
C PRO A 489 -31.77 26.82 66.27
N VAL A 490 -30.54 27.13 66.68
CA VAL A 490 -29.62 27.84 65.82
C VAL A 490 -29.21 26.87 64.73
N LYS A 491 -29.61 27.17 63.49
CA LYS A 491 -29.08 26.46 62.32
C LYS A 491 -27.81 27.17 61.88
N LEU A 492 -26.66 26.61 62.26
CA LEU A 492 -25.40 26.99 61.66
C LEU A 492 -25.26 26.18 60.38
N ASN A 493 -25.58 26.80 59.25
CA ASN A 493 -25.13 26.27 57.97
C ASN A 493 -23.66 26.64 57.85
N PHE A 494 -22.78 25.64 57.72
CA PHE A 494 -21.45 25.92 57.21
C PHE A 494 -21.66 26.58 55.85
N GLY A 495 -21.06 27.76 55.62
CA GLY A 495 -21.03 28.32 54.28
C GLY A 495 -20.45 27.29 53.31
N PRO A 496 -20.62 27.44 51.98
CA PRO A 496 -19.82 26.65 51.06
C PRO A 496 -18.35 26.89 51.44
N MET A 497 -17.69 25.90 52.03
CA MET A 497 -16.27 25.98 52.37
C MET A 497 -15.52 25.88 51.05
N SER A 498 -15.40 27.02 50.37
CA SER A 498 -14.80 27.11 49.06
C SER A 498 -13.28 27.17 49.20
N LYS A 499 -12.56 26.35 48.43
CA LYS A 499 -11.20 26.71 48.00
C LYS A 499 -11.23 28.12 47.39
N ALA A 500 -10.11 28.83 47.46
CA ALA A 500 -9.90 30.07 46.70
C ALA A 500 -10.09 29.92 45.17
N ASN A 501 -10.14 28.69 44.66
CA ASN A 501 -10.14 28.35 43.24
C ASN A 501 -11.34 27.48 42.76
N GLY A 502 -12.37 27.23 43.59
CA GLY A 502 -13.65 26.66 43.11
C GLY A 502 -13.73 25.14 42.86
N CYS A 503 -12.71 24.32 43.14
CA CYS A 503 -12.74 22.87 42.86
C CYS A 503 -13.42 22.00 43.92
N PRO A 504 -14.02 20.85 43.52
CA PRO A 504 -14.73 19.97 44.44
C PRO A 504 -13.83 19.48 45.58
N VAL A 505 -14.31 19.64 46.81
CA VAL A 505 -13.65 19.15 48.03
C VAL A 505 -14.61 18.25 48.80
N ASP A 506 -14.10 17.14 49.34
CA ASP A 506 -14.83 16.26 50.23
C ASP A 506 -14.63 16.81 51.63
N ILE A 507 -15.75 17.01 52.34
CA ILE A 507 -15.76 17.62 53.64
C ILE A 507 -16.18 16.58 54.67
N GLU A 508 -15.33 16.36 55.66
CA GLU A 508 -15.63 15.56 56.83
C GLU A 508 -15.59 16.43 58.10
N VAL A 509 -16.66 16.43 58.88
CA VAL A 509 -16.69 17.13 60.17
C VAL A 509 -16.30 16.16 61.28
N ILE A 510 -15.18 16.44 61.95
CA ILE A 510 -14.62 15.65 63.06
C ILE A 510 -14.59 16.48 64.36
N HIS A 511 -14.46 15.83 65.52
CA HIS A 511 -14.39 16.48 66.85
C HIS A 511 -15.50 17.51 67.15
N LYS A 512 -16.70 17.03 67.50
CA LYS A 512 -17.89 17.86 67.71
C LYS A 512 -18.13 18.10 69.21
N LYS A 513 -17.84 19.30 69.73
CA LYS A 513 -18.06 19.62 71.16
C LYS A 513 -18.93 20.86 71.33
N CYS A 514 -20.07 20.67 71.97
CA CYS A 514 -20.93 21.75 72.41
C CYS A 514 -20.73 21.95 73.91
N ILE A 515 -20.27 23.14 74.30
CA ILE A 515 -20.00 23.53 75.69
C ILE A 515 -21.10 24.49 76.14
N PHE A 516 -21.82 24.07 77.17
CA PHE A 516 -22.93 24.82 77.76
C PHE A 516 -22.47 25.48 79.05
N CYS A 517 -22.71 26.79 79.15
CA CYS A 517 -22.46 27.56 80.37
C CYS A 517 -23.80 27.82 81.06
N ASN A 518 -24.02 27.21 82.22
CA ASN A 518 -25.21 27.57 83.00
C ASN A 518 -25.06 28.96 83.63
N GLY A 519 -26.17 29.61 84.00
CA GLY A 519 -26.18 30.94 84.62
C GLY A 519 -25.47 31.06 85.99
N ALA A 520 -24.77 30.00 86.44
CA ALA A 520 -23.88 29.98 87.61
C ALA A 520 -22.39 29.86 87.22
N GLY A 521 -22.04 29.94 85.93
CA GLY A 521 -20.67 29.88 85.43
C GLY A 521 -20.06 28.47 85.41
N LYS A 522 -20.88 27.41 85.47
CA LYS A 522 -20.40 26.02 85.43
C LYS A 522 -20.56 25.46 84.01
N GLU A 523 -19.45 24.99 83.44
CA GLU A 523 -19.39 24.35 82.13
C GLU A 523 -19.85 22.89 82.16
N THR A 524 -20.63 22.50 81.17
CA THR A 524 -20.96 21.10 80.86
C THR A 524 -20.80 20.85 79.37
N SER A 525 -20.12 19.77 78.98
CA SER A 525 -19.93 19.41 77.57
C SER A 525 -20.83 18.25 77.14
N ARG A 526 -21.31 18.30 75.89
CA ARG A 526 -21.94 17.17 75.19
C ARG A 526 -21.57 17.19 73.71
N ASP A 527 -21.83 16.07 73.03
CA ASP A 527 -21.76 16.01 71.59
C ASP A 527 -22.89 16.88 70.98
N CYS A 528 -22.54 17.64 69.95
CA CYS A 528 -23.49 18.48 69.22
C CYS A 528 -24.47 17.61 68.40
N VAL A 529 -25.72 18.06 68.26
CA VAL A 529 -26.71 17.42 67.36
C VAL A 529 -26.50 17.96 65.95
N ILE A 530 -26.41 17.07 64.95
CA ILE A 530 -26.05 17.40 63.57
C ILE A 530 -27.04 16.77 62.59
N ASP A 531 -27.38 17.51 61.54
CA ASP A 531 -28.13 17.05 60.36
C ASP A 531 -27.34 17.43 59.10
N GLY A 532 -26.72 16.44 58.45
CA GLY A 532 -25.82 16.69 57.32
C GLY A 532 -24.65 17.62 57.67
N SER A 533 -24.56 18.75 56.95
CA SER A 533 -23.58 19.83 57.17
C SER A 533 -24.13 20.96 58.06
N THR A 534 -25.06 20.65 58.97
CA THR A 534 -25.69 21.66 59.85
C THR A 534 -25.62 21.19 61.29
N ILE A 535 -25.07 22.03 62.18
CA ILE A 535 -25.23 21.85 63.64
C ILE A 535 -26.60 22.40 64.02
N ILE A 536 -27.45 21.55 64.61
CA ILE A 536 -28.77 21.90 65.12
C ILE A 536 -28.72 21.81 66.64
N ASP A 537 -28.23 22.85 67.29
CA ASP A 537 -28.21 22.93 68.75
C ASP A 537 -29.08 24.09 69.26
N SER A 538 -29.68 23.90 70.43
CA SER A 538 -30.68 24.79 71.04
C SER A 538 -30.41 25.09 72.50
N GLY A 539 -29.15 25.04 72.92
CA GLY A 539 -28.81 25.60 74.21
C GLY A 539 -28.81 27.13 74.16
N GLY A 540 -29.10 27.72 75.32
CA GLY A 540 -29.45 29.12 75.42
C GLY A 540 -28.29 30.07 75.15
N VAL A 541 -28.56 31.33 75.47
CA VAL A 541 -27.59 32.42 75.47
C VAL A 541 -26.30 32.02 76.23
N GLN A 542 -25.12 32.30 75.67
CA GLN A 542 -23.76 32.03 76.19
C GLN A 542 -23.14 30.64 75.92
N ASP A 543 -23.73 29.84 75.02
CA ASP A 543 -23.09 28.58 74.62
C ASP A 543 -21.87 28.81 73.71
N HIS A 544 -20.88 27.93 73.87
CA HIS A 544 -19.69 27.86 73.04
C HIS A 544 -19.70 26.55 72.25
N ILE A 545 -19.78 26.65 70.93
CA ILE A 545 -19.84 25.50 70.02
C ILE A 545 -18.49 25.44 69.30
N SER A 546 -17.79 24.31 69.40
CA SER A 546 -16.56 24.05 68.66
C SER A 546 -16.64 22.76 67.85
N TRP A 547 -16.11 22.81 66.64
CA TRP A 547 -16.02 21.65 65.75
C TRP A 547 -14.75 21.72 64.92
N ALA A 548 -14.23 20.57 64.48
CA ALA A 548 -13.15 20.51 63.50
C ALA A 548 -13.70 20.07 62.14
N VAL A 549 -13.13 20.62 61.07
CA VAL A 549 -13.45 20.25 59.70
C VAL A 549 -12.18 19.75 59.04
N ILE A 550 -12.24 18.57 58.45
CA ILE A 550 -11.25 18.12 57.46
C ILE A 550 -11.83 18.38 56.07
N ALA A 551 -11.16 19.22 55.30
CA ALA A 551 -11.36 19.32 53.86
C ALA A 551 -10.31 18.46 53.14
N THR A 552 -10.77 17.52 52.32
CA THR A 552 -9.93 16.63 51.51
C THR A 552 -10.13 16.97 50.03
N ASN A 553 -9.04 17.06 49.28
CA ASN A 553 -9.11 17.19 47.83
C ASN A 553 -9.72 15.92 47.21
N VAL A 554 -10.79 16.05 46.42
CA VAL A 554 -11.45 14.90 45.75
C VAL A 554 -10.89 14.79 44.35
N HIS A 555 -10.29 13.63 44.04
CA HIS A 555 -9.74 13.15 42.75
C HIS A 555 -8.21 13.16 42.62
N ILE A 556 -7.61 12.37 41.71
CA ILE A 556 -7.46 10.90 41.66
C ILE A 556 -5.94 10.67 41.46
N GLY A 557 -5.34 9.69 42.15
CA GLY A 557 -4.17 8.99 41.59
C GLY A 557 -2.79 9.21 42.22
N GLU A 558 -2.62 10.05 43.23
CA GLU A 558 -1.36 10.12 43.99
C GLU A 558 -1.53 9.77 45.47
N SER A 559 -0.50 9.13 46.03
CA SER A 559 -0.48 8.55 47.39
C SER A 559 -0.55 9.60 48.51
N THR A 560 -0.60 10.88 48.18
CA THR A 560 -0.62 12.00 49.12
C THR A 560 -1.97 12.70 49.03
N GLN A 561 -2.89 12.27 49.90
CA GLN A 561 -4.14 12.96 50.15
C GLN A 561 -3.82 14.37 50.68
N LEU A 562 -4.09 15.41 49.87
CA LEU A 562 -3.98 16.80 50.31
C LEU A 562 -5.22 17.14 51.13
N SER A 563 -5.03 17.30 52.44
CA SER A 563 -6.10 17.61 53.38
C SER A 563 -5.72 18.75 54.32
N THR A 564 -6.70 19.57 54.67
CA THR A 564 -6.57 20.63 55.69
C THR A 564 -7.55 20.34 56.81
N GLU A 565 -7.05 20.32 58.06
CA GLU A 565 -7.87 20.25 59.27
C GLU A 565 -7.90 21.65 59.91
N GLU A 566 -9.08 22.20 60.13
CA GLU A 566 -9.27 23.51 60.76
C GLU A 566 -10.31 23.41 61.89
N VAL A 567 -10.08 24.10 63.01
CA VAL A 567 -10.99 24.12 64.17
C VAL A 567 -11.81 25.40 64.16
N CYS A 568 -13.10 25.28 63.91
CA CYS A 568 -14.03 26.39 63.92
C CYS A 568 -14.74 26.51 65.28
N THR A 569 -14.95 27.74 65.76
CA THR A 569 -15.64 28.01 67.03
C THR A 569 -16.66 29.15 66.92
N VAL A 570 -17.80 29.01 67.59
CA VAL A 570 -18.88 30.01 67.64
C VAL A 570 -19.29 30.27 69.08
N CYS A 571 -19.35 31.55 69.47
CA CYS A 571 -19.96 31.98 70.74
C CYS A 571 -21.34 32.58 70.50
N VAL A 572 -22.37 32.07 71.17
CA VAL A 572 -23.74 32.61 71.07
C VAL A 572 -23.93 33.74 72.09
N GLN A 573 -23.99 35.00 71.65
CA GLN A 573 -24.18 36.16 72.55
C GLN A 573 -25.64 36.62 72.68
N ASN A 574 -25.97 37.24 73.83
CA ASN A 574 -27.26 37.90 74.05
C ASN A 574 -27.30 39.27 73.36
N PRO A 575 -28.29 39.59 72.51
CA PRO A 575 -28.44 40.94 71.98
C PRO A 575 -29.08 41.84 73.05
N SER A 576 -28.23 42.45 73.86
CA SER A 576 -28.47 43.60 74.76
C SER A 576 -29.56 43.50 75.84
N ALA A 577 -29.36 44.28 76.91
CA ALA A 577 -30.25 44.35 78.08
C ALA A 577 -31.48 45.26 77.87
N ASP A 578 -31.74 45.75 76.66
CA ASP A 578 -32.74 46.79 76.39
C ASP A 578 -33.88 46.39 75.43
N PHE A 579 -34.13 45.09 75.22
CA PHE A 579 -35.29 44.59 74.46
C PHE A 579 -36.30 43.85 75.39
N ASP A 580 -37.28 44.60 75.88
CA ASP A 580 -38.41 44.22 76.77
C ASP A 580 -39.68 43.81 75.95
N PRO A 581 -40.82 43.31 76.48
CA PRO A 581 -41.16 42.34 77.56
C PRO A 581 -42.01 41.19 76.97
N GLY A 582 -41.43 40.02 76.67
CA GLY A 582 -42.20 38.86 76.17
C GLY A 582 -42.11 37.60 77.06
N CYS A 583 -41.08 37.50 77.89
CA CYS A 583 -40.78 36.28 78.63
C CYS A 583 -41.40 36.26 80.04
N SER A 584 -42.68 36.60 80.16
CA SER A 584 -43.50 36.35 81.35
C SER A 584 -44.72 35.53 80.99
N GLY A 585 -44.60 34.20 81.11
CA GLY A 585 -45.65 33.26 80.79
C GLY A 585 -45.44 31.91 81.48
N ASN A 586 -45.73 31.89 82.79
CA ASN A 586 -45.98 30.73 83.65
C ASN A 586 -44.82 29.76 83.96
N GLY A 587 -43.96 30.22 84.87
CA GLY A 587 -43.05 29.36 85.60
C GLY A 587 -42.26 30.13 86.66
N ALA A 588 -42.93 30.91 87.50
CA ALA A 588 -42.30 31.63 88.59
C ALA A 588 -41.65 30.65 89.59
N VAL A 589 -40.32 30.60 89.62
CA VAL A 589 -39.60 30.25 90.85
C VAL A 589 -39.09 31.54 91.47
N THR A 590 -39.60 31.81 92.66
CA THR A 590 -39.37 32.99 93.48
C THR A 590 -37.89 33.17 93.82
N LYS A 591 -37.40 34.39 93.62
CA LYS A 591 -36.12 34.89 94.15
C LYS A 591 -36.10 34.78 95.67
N LYS A 592 -35.05 34.18 96.23
CA LYS A 592 -34.69 34.34 97.65
C LYS A 592 -33.31 35.01 97.71
N ASN A 593 -33.27 36.17 98.36
CA ASN A 593 -32.07 36.95 98.73
C ASN A 593 -31.39 37.78 97.62
N GLY A 594 -32.02 38.88 97.19
CA GLY A 594 -31.46 40.24 97.26
C GLY A 594 -30.05 40.59 96.72
N GLN A 595 -29.30 39.72 96.05
CA GLN A 595 -28.05 40.08 95.39
C GLN A 595 -28.29 40.35 93.91
N LYS A 596 -27.94 41.56 93.46
CA LYS A 596 -27.72 41.86 92.05
C LYS A 596 -26.44 41.12 91.65
N TYR A 597 -26.56 40.05 90.86
CA TYR A 597 -25.44 39.59 90.05
C TYR A 597 -25.40 40.51 88.84
N ALA A 598 -24.50 41.48 88.85
CA ALA A 598 -23.92 41.92 87.60
C ALA A 598 -23.16 40.71 87.05
N CYS A 599 -23.47 40.25 85.84
CA CYS A 599 -22.52 39.39 85.14
C CYS A 599 -21.28 40.26 84.90
N GLU A 600 -20.24 40.07 85.70
CA GLU A 600 -18.93 40.60 85.40
C GLU A 600 -18.55 40.15 83.99
N ALA A 601 -18.02 41.09 83.20
CA ALA A 601 -17.57 40.90 81.83
C ALA A 601 -16.28 40.05 81.74
N SER A 602 -16.16 39.01 82.56
CA SER A 602 -14.96 38.19 82.65
C SER A 602 -15.35 36.73 82.86
N CYS A 603 -15.66 36.05 81.77
CA CYS A 603 -15.36 34.63 81.64
C CYS A 603 -13.88 34.54 81.20
N PRO A 604 -12.91 34.21 82.08
CA PRO A 604 -11.47 34.33 81.80
C PRO A 604 -10.94 33.28 80.79
N GLN A 605 -11.83 32.49 80.17
CA GLN A 605 -11.50 31.50 79.16
C GLN A 605 -12.21 31.76 77.81
N CYS A 606 -13.07 32.79 77.72
CA CYS A 606 -13.57 33.29 76.42
C CYS A 606 -12.55 34.20 75.70
N GLU A 607 -11.43 34.54 76.35
CA GLU A 607 -10.25 35.20 75.73
C GLU A 607 -9.29 34.20 75.06
N LEU A 608 -9.70 32.97 74.79
CA LEU A 608 -8.92 32.03 74.00
C LEU A 608 -9.25 32.18 72.51
N HIS A 609 -8.47 33.05 71.86
CA HIS A 609 -8.18 33.09 70.43
C HIS A 609 -9.36 33.26 69.45
N CYS A 610 -9.92 34.46 69.39
CA CYS A 610 -10.20 35.08 68.09
C CYS A 610 -9.01 35.97 67.71
N SER A 611 -7.89 35.35 67.32
CA SER A 611 -6.80 36.06 66.66
C SER A 611 -6.92 35.83 65.17
N SER A 612 -7.26 36.89 64.45
CA SER A 612 -7.06 37.01 63.01
C SER A 612 -5.59 36.73 62.66
N SER A 613 -5.35 35.75 61.81
CA SER A 613 -4.23 35.77 60.86
C SER A 613 -4.70 35.13 59.57
#